data_AF-A0A183H9R7-F1
#
_entry.id   AF-A0A183H9R7-F1
#
_cell.length_a   1.000
_cell.length_b   1.000
_cell.length_c   1.000
_cell.angle_alpha   90.00
_cell.angle_beta   90.00
_cell.angle_gamma   90.00
#
_symmetry.space_group_name_H-M   'P 1'
#
loop_
_entity.id
_entity.type
_entity.pdbx_description
1 polymer ?
#
loop_
_entity_poly.entity_id
_entity_poly.type
_entity_poly.pdbx_seq_one_letter_code
_entity_poly.pdbx_strand_id
1 'polypeptide(L)'
;MQEPFSEPALLPLDAKNFLSKKKARLSLFGNYWTNEFPLDAVGNAGRIGCKDENNSEQSISLQISMCQSGLTKVITFLPFYLLHNESRFPLEIREFGVQNWVLVTSQTCIGFWPSQKENRKYAVVRYGGTTEESILFPITESFEGFCQINNDYLGVYVIVTVCESSSIIKLESFEPGMAPAIIMNATKKSVEFGQKGARSKKTLGPWESCAFTWTDVIRNRTLEWKSGDAIHSDDLIRNAFEDYKTSRSESNPFTGN
;
A
#
# COMPACT_ATOMS: atom_id res chain seq x y z
N MET A 1 -28.57 19.75 18.84
CA MET A 1 -27.38 19.00 18.43
C MET A 1 -26.64 18.67 19.71
N GLN A 2 -26.50 17.39 20.05
CA GLN A 2 -25.74 16.99 21.24
C GLN A 2 -24.26 17.23 20.93
N GLU A 3 -23.54 17.93 21.82
CA GLU A 3 -22.11 18.16 21.60
C GLU A 3 -21.37 16.81 21.51
N PRO A 4 -20.39 16.69 20.60
CA PRO A 4 -19.64 15.46 20.44
C PRO A 4 -18.91 15.15 21.75
N PHE A 5 -19.22 13.99 22.32
CA PHE A 5 -18.57 13.50 23.52
C PHE A 5 -17.13 13.08 23.19
N SER A 6 -16.15 13.75 23.82
CA SER A 6 -14.72 13.57 23.54
C SER A 6 -13.99 12.65 24.53
N GLU A 7 -14.66 12.24 25.60
CA GLU A 7 -14.09 11.38 26.65
C GLU A 7 -14.47 9.90 26.42
N PRO A 8 -13.83 8.95 27.12
CA PRO A 8 -14.28 7.56 27.11
C PRO A 8 -15.69 7.43 27.70
N ALA A 9 -16.59 6.74 26.98
CA ALA A 9 -17.95 6.55 27.45
C ALA A 9 -18.00 5.42 28.50
N LEU A 10 -18.39 5.76 29.72
CA LEU A 10 -18.65 4.78 30.77
C LEU A 10 -20.07 4.25 30.62
N LEU A 11 -20.18 2.95 30.31
CA LEU A 11 -21.46 2.26 30.22
C LEU A 11 -21.68 1.46 31.51
N PRO A 12 -22.44 1.97 32.49
CA PRO A 12 -22.75 1.22 33.70
C PRO A 12 -23.63 0.03 33.34
N LEU A 13 -23.15 -1.17 33.62
CA LEU A 13 -23.91 -2.39 33.38
C LEU A 13 -24.78 -2.68 34.60
N ASP A 14 -26.10 -2.59 34.44
CA ASP A 14 -27.04 -3.01 35.49
C ASP A 14 -26.82 -4.49 35.85
N ALA A 15 -26.58 -4.75 37.13
CA ALA A 15 -26.35 -6.08 37.71
C ALA A 15 -27.54 -7.03 37.47
N LYS A 16 -28.76 -6.50 37.32
CA LYS A 16 -29.96 -7.30 37.03
C LYS A 16 -29.94 -7.94 35.64
N ASN A 17 -29.19 -7.36 34.70
CA ASN A 17 -29.08 -7.81 33.31
C ASN A 17 -27.67 -8.36 33.00
N PHE A 18 -26.97 -8.88 34.01
CA PHE A 18 -25.58 -9.35 33.87
C PHE A 18 -25.44 -10.60 32.98
N LEU A 19 -26.47 -11.46 32.96
CA LEU A 19 -26.47 -12.74 32.22
C LEU A 19 -27.04 -12.64 30.79
N SER A 20 -27.67 -11.52 30.43
CA SER A 20 -28.16 -11.32 29.05
C SER A 20 -26.98 -11.02 28.13
N LYS A 21 -26.86 -11.73 26.99
CA LYS A 21 -25.89 -11.38 25.94
C LYS A 21 -26.10 -9.94 25.52
N LYS A 22 -25.16 -9.07 25.90
CA LYS A 22 -25.26 -7.64 25.61
C LYS A 22 -24.71 -7.39 24.22
N LYS A 23 -25.62 -7.03 23.33
CA LYS A 23 -25.30 -6.62 21.98
C LYS A 23 -25.34 -5.10 21.87
N ALA A 24 -24.48 -4.56 21.02
CA ALA A 24 -24.45 -3.16 20.68
C ALA A 24 -24.60 -2.96 19.18
N ARG A 25 -25.00 -1.75 18.79
CA ARG A 25 -24.97 -1.26 17.42
C ARG A 25 -24.30 0.10 17.42
N LEU A 26 -23.49 0.35 16.39
CA LEU A 26 -22.80 1.61 16.18
C LEU A 26 -23.23 2.20 14.84
N SER A 27 -23.24 3.54 14.76
CA SER A 27 -23.32 4.27 13.50
C SER A 27 -22.03 5.05 13.26
N LEU A 28 -21.43 4.90 12.08
CA LEU A 28 -20.35 5.78 11.61
C LEU A 28 -20.96 6.90 10.77
N PHE A 29 -20.48 8.12 11.00
CA PHE A 29 -20.88 9.32 10.24
C PHE A 29 -22.40 9.60 10.23
N GLY A 30 -23.16 8.96 11.12
CA GLY A 30 -24.61 9.09 11.24
C GLY A 30 -25.43 8.18 10.31
N ASN A 31 -24.83 7.59 9.28
CA ASN A 31 -25.56 6.82 8.27
C ASN A 31 -25.04 5.39 8.03
N TYR A 32 -23.84 5.02 8.49
CA TYR A 32 -23.31 3.66 8.32
C TYR A 32 -23.54 2.82 9.58
N TRP A 33 -24.52 1.93 9.54
CA TRP A 33 -24.90 1.13 10.70
C TRP A 33 -24.24 -0.24 10.71
N THR A 34 -23.83 -0.69 11.91
CA THR A 34 -23.44 -2.07 12.13
C THR A 34 -24.67 -2.97 12.31
N ASN A 35 -24.48 -4.26 12.02
CA ASN A 35 -25.30 -5.30 12.64
C ASN A 35 -25.08 -5.30 14.16
N GLU A 36 -25.97 -5.96 14.91
CA GLU A 36 -25.75 -6.18 16.33
C GLU A 36 -24.53 -7.07 16.56
N PHE A 37 -23.62 -6.64 17.43
CA PHE A 37 -22.44 -7.42 17.81
C PHE A 37 -22.28 -7.49 19.34
N PRO A 38 -21.75 -8.60 19.88
CA PRO A 38 -21.55 -8.76 21.31
C PRO A 38 -20.37 -7.91 21.83
N LEU A 39 -20.46 -7.47 23.08
CA LEU A 39 -19.38 -6.73 23.79
C LEU A 39 -18.66 -7.58 24.86
N ASP A 40 -18.96 -8.87 24.95
CA ASP A 40 -18.60 -9.71 26.09
C ASP A 40 -17.38 -10.63 25.87
N ALA A 41 -16.96 -10.87 24.62
CA ALA A 41 -15.78 -11.69 24.32
C ALA A 41 -14.46 -10.91 24.50
N VAL A 42 -13.72 -11.18 25.57
CA VAL A 42 -12.40 -10.58 25.84
C VAL A 42 -11.35 -11.25 24.94
N GLY A 43 -10.42 -10.48 24.39
CA GLY A 43 -9.33 -10.98 23.55
C GLY A 43 -9.67 -11.18 22.08
N ASN A 44 -10.88 -10.79 21.66
CA ASN A 44 -11.28 -10.84 20.25
C ASN A 44 -11.05 -9.46 19.61
N ALA A 45 -10.05 -9.35 18.73
CA ALA A 45 -9.87 -8.19 17.87
C ALA A 45 -10.53 -8.52 16.53
N GLY A 46 -11.60 -7.81 16.18
CA GLY A 46 -12.43 -8.18 15.03
C GLY A 46 -12.74 -7.02 14.10
N ARG A 47 -12.85 -7.30 12.81
CA ARG A 47 -13.37 -6.37 11.80
C ARG A 47 -14.91 -6.37 11.84
N ILE A 48 -15.51 -5.19 11.97
CA ILE A 48 -16.96 -4.98 11.91
C ILE A 48 -17.29 -4.15 10.67
N GLY A 49 -18.14 -4.70 9.81
CA GLY A 49 -18.69 -4.00 8.65
C GLY A 49 -19.84 -3.07 9.05
N CYS A 50 -19.83 -1.86 8.52
CA CYS A 50 -20.84 -0.83 8.70
C CYS A 50 -21.41 -0.48 7.33
N LYS A 51 -22.73 -0.52 7.16
CA LYS A 51 -23.38 -0.30 5.86
C LYS A 51 -24.31 0.90 5.90
N ASP A 52 -24.29 1.70 4.84
CA ASP A 52 -25.30 2.74 4.61
C ASP A 52 -26.54 2.18 3.90
N GLU A 53 -27.52 3.04 3.65
CA GLU A 53 -28.77 2.71 2.94
C GLU A 53 -28.52 2.23 1.49
N ASN A 54 -27.39 2.61 0.89
CA ASN A 54 -27.00 2.24 -0.47
C ASN A 54 -26.12 0.97 -0.53
N ASN A 55 -25.97 0.24 0.59
CA ASN A 55 -25.04 -0.88 0.75
C ASN A 55 -23.55 -0.55 0.50
N SER A 56 -23.16 0.72 0.61
CA SER A 56 -21.75 1.11 0.74
C SER A 56 -21.23 0.61 2.08
N GLU A 57 -20.05 0.00 2.09
CA GLU A 57 -19.47 -0.61 3.28
C GLU A 57 -18.23 0.14 3.74
N GLN A 58 -18.23 0.47 5.03
CA GLN A 58 -17.06 0.91 5.78
C GLN A 58 -16.71 -0.15 6.83
N SER A 59 -15.48 -0.13 7.33
CA SER A 59 -15.05 -1.12 8.32
C SER A 59 -14.33 -0.46 9.48
N ILE A 60 -14.62 -0.97 10.67
CA ILE A 60 -13.92 -0.63 11.90
C ILE A 60 -13.35 -1.88 12.53
N SER A 61 -12.41 -1.65 13.42
CA SER A 61 -11.78 -2.66 14.26
C SER A 61 -12.30 -2.51 15.68
N LEU A 62 -12.76 -3.60 16.25
CA LEU A 62 -13.15 -3.71 17.64
C LEU A 62 -12.01 -4.39 18.39
N GLN A 63 -11.48 -3.74 19.43
CA GLN A 63 -10.54 -4.32 20.37
C GLN A 63 -11.14 -4.33 21.77
N ILE A 64 -11.15 -5.49 22.41
CA ILE A 64 -11.65 -5.65 23.79
C ILE A 64 -10.49 -6.09 24.68
N SER A 65 -10.04 -5.19 25.55
CA SER A 65 -9.04 -5.49 26.59
C SER A 65 -9.66 -5.38 27.98
N MET A 66 -8.95 -5.90 28.98
CA MET A 66 -9.34 -5.75 30.38
C MET A 66 -8.38 -4.78 31.08
N CYS A 67 -8.91 -3.92 31.94
CA CYS A 67 -8.09 -3.15 32.88
C CYS A 67 -7.30 -4.09 33.79
N GLN A 68 -6.20 -3.60 34.37
CA GLN A 68 -5.34 -4.37 35.28
C GLN A 68 -6.09 -4.97 36.48
N SER A 69 -7.17 -4.32 36.95
CA SER A 69 -8.02 -4.83 38.03
C SER A 69 -8.83 -6.08 37.64
N GLY A 70 -8.94 -6.40 36.35
CA GLY A 70 -9.77 -7.51 35.87
C GLY A 70 -11.27 -7.23 35.82
N LEU A 71 -11.73 -6.08 36.32
CA LEU A 71 -13.15 -5.77 36.53
C LEU A 71 -13.76 -4.94 35.40
N THR A 72 -12.95 -4.16 34.70
CA THR A 72 -13.42 -3.21 33.68
C THR A 72 -12.90 -3.62 32.31
N LYS A 73 -13.81 -3.89 31.38
CA LYS A 73 -13.47 -4.07 29.97
C LYS A 73 -13.31 -2.71 29.31
N VAL A 74 -12.22 -2.53 28.58
CA VAL A 74 -11.98 -1.39 27.71
C VAL A 74 -12.28 -1.82 26.28
N ILE A 75 -13.26 -1.15 25.68
CA ILE A 75 -13.74 -1.43 24.34
C ILE A 75 -13.27 -0.28 23.43
N THR A 76 -12.37 -0.58 22.51
CA THR A 76 -11.77 0.40 21.62
C THR A 76 -12.26 0.16 20.20
N PHE A 77 -12.85 1.19 19.60
CA PHE A 77 -13.19 1.21 18.18
C PHE A 77 -12.14 2.00 17.42
N LEU A 78 -11.57 1.40 16.38
CA LEU A 78 -10.56 2.01 15.53
C LEU A 78 -11.01 1.93 14.06
N PRO A 79 -10.60 2.86 13.19
CA PRO A 79 -10.70 2.68 11.75
C PRO A 79 -9.99 1.38 11.33
N PHE A 80 -10.59 0.61 10.41
CA PHE A 80 -9.95 -0.62 9.94
C PHE A 80 -8.73 -0.32 9.06
N TYR A 81 -8.82 0.69 8.18
CA TYR A 81 -7.68 1.15 7.40
C TYR A 81 -7.00 2.31 8.12
N LEU A 82 -5.68 2.22 8.28
CA LEU A 82 -4.85 3.23 8.92
C LEU A 82 -3.78 3.70 7.94
N LEU A 83 -3.58 5.01 7.87
CA LEU A 83 -2.51 5.64 7.11
C LEU A 83 -1.44 6.11 8.07
N HIS A 84 -0.24 5.57 7.96
CA HIS A 84 0.90 5.93 8.78
C HIS A 84 1.98 6.58 7.93
N ASN A 85 2.19 7.88 8.11
CA ASN A 85 3.21 8.62 7.39
C ASN A 85 4.50 8.69 8.22
N GLU A 86 5.50 7.89 7.85
CA GLU A 86 6.85 7.96 8.43
C GLU A 86 7.81 8.84 7.63
N SER A 87 7.35 9.42 6.52
CA SER A 87 8.14 10.41 5.80
C SER A 87 8.32 11.69 6.62
N ARG A 88 9.35 12.47 6.27
CA ARG A 88 9.59 13.80 6.88
C ARG A 88 8.70 14.89 6.29
N PHE A 89 7.85 14.54 5.33
CA PHE A 89 7.05 15.47 4.55
C PHE A 89 5.56 15.19 4.75
N PRO A 90 4.69 16.21 4.62
CA PRO A 90 3.26 15.94 4.47
C PRO A 90 3.03 15.16 3.17
N LEU A 91 2.17 14.15 3.23
CA LEU A 91 1.75 13.37 2.08
C LEU A 91 0.25 13.52 1.87
N GLU A 92 -0.18 13.47 0.62
CA GLU A 92 -1.59 13.45 0.25
C GLU A 92 -1.86 12.12 -0.45
N ILE A 93 -2.86 11.38 0.03
CA ILE A 93 -3.26 10.09 -0.55
C ILE A 93 -4.71 10.14 -1.02
N ARG A 94 -4.99 9.44 -2.12
CA ARG A 94 -6.31 9.38 -2.72
C ARG A 94 -6.56 8.00 -3.31
N GLU A 95 -7.80 7.53 -3.18
CA GLU A 95 -8.23 6.28 -3.82
C GLU A 95 -8.32 6.45 -5.34
N PHE A 96 -8.07 5.35 -6.06
CA PHE A 96 -8.29 5.31 -7.49
C PHE A 96 -9.76 5.60 -7.82
N GLY A 97 -10.00 6.55 -8.74
CA GLY A 97 -11.34 6.95 -9.17
C GLY A 97 -12.02 8.01 -8.28
N VAL A 98 -11.44 8.36 -7.12
CA VAL A 98 -11.95 9.42 -6.23
C VAL A 98 -11.17 10.71 -6.45
N GLN A 99 -11.74 11.91 -6.26
CA GLN A 99 -11.03 13.19 -6.46
C GLN A 99 -10.48 13.81 -5.17
N ASN A 100 -10.99 13.39 -4.02
CA ASN A 100 -10.63 13.97 -2.72
C ASN A 100 -9.30 13.42 -2.21
N TRP A 101 -8.38 14.33 -1.90
CA TRP A 101 -7.11 14.00 -1.25
C TRP A 101 -7.26 14.02 0.26
N VAL A 102 -6.62 13.05 0.91
CA VAL A 102 -6.49 12.98 2.37
C VAL A 102 -5.07 13.39 2.73
N LEU A 103 -4.94 14.50 3.46
CA LEU A 103 -3.66 14.95 3.99
C LEU A 103 -3.26 14.10 5.20
N VAL A 104 -2.05 13.55 5.16
CA VAL A 104 -1.41 12.86 6.28
C VAL A 104 -0.13 13.62 6.63
N THR A 105 -0.13 14.29 7.78
CA THR A 105 1.03 15.01 8.26
C THR A 105 2.20 14.08 8.57
N SER A 106 3.42 14.60 8.50
CA SER A 106 4.63 13.84 8.83
C SER A 106 4.55 13.26 10.24
N GLN A 107 5.00 12.00 10.40
CA GLN A 107 5.04 11.27 11.67
C GLN A 107 3.66 11.09 12.34
N THR A 108 2.58 11.00 11.55
CA THR A 108 1.23 10.79 12.07
C THR A 108 0.58 9.54 11.52
N CYS A 109 -0.33 8.98 12.31
CA CYS A 109 -1.18 7.87 11.94
C CYS A 109 -2.65 8.30 12.03
N ILE A 110 -3.40 8.16 10.94
CA ILE A 110 -4.81 8.57 10.87
C ILE A 110 -5.69 7.45 10.34
N GLY A 111 -6.99 7.54 10.64
CA GLY A 111 -8.00 6.69 10.02
C GLY A 111 -8.19 6.97 8.54
N PHE A 112 -8.38 5.92 7.76
CA PHE A 112 -8.69 5.99 6.34
C PHE A 112 -9.96 5.21 6.04
N TRP A 113 -10.77 5.74 5.13
CA TRP A 113 -12.14 5.26 4.92
C TRP A 113 -12.40 4.99 3.42
N PRO A 114 -11.82 3.91 2.87
CA PRO A 114 -11.89 3.63 1.44
C PRO A 114 -13.33 3.42 0.94
N SER A 115 -13.75 4.20 -0.04
CA SER A 115 -15.06 4.21 -0.66
C SER A 115 -15.17 3.42 -1.97
N GLN A 116 -14.04 2.93 -2.52
CA GLN A 116 -14.07 2.06 -3.72
C GLN A 116 -14.97 0.84 -3.53
N LYS A 117 -15.75 0.50 -4.57
CA LYS A 117 -16.71 -0.62 -4.55
C LYS A 117 -16.06 -1.97 -4.82
N GLU A 118 -14.93 -1.95 -5.52
CA GLU A 118 -14.17 -3.14 -5.85
C GLU A 118 -13.54 -3.76 -4.58
N ASN A 119 -13.51 -5.09 -4.51
CA ASN A 119 -12.88 -5.80 -3.39
C ASN A 119 -11.38 -5.49 -3.30
N ARG A 120 -10.72 -5.36 -4.45
CA ARG A 120 -9.32 -4.96 -4.55
C ARG A 120 -9.25 -3.46 -4.81
N LYS A 121 -8.77 -2.72 -3.82
CA LYS A 121 -8.74 -1.25 -3.82
C LYS A 121 -7.31 -0.77 -4.03
N TYR A 122 -7.17 0.41 -4.63
CA TYR A 122 -5.87 0.98 -4.99
C TYR A 122 -5.82 2.45 -4.64
N ALA A 123 -4.64 2.93 -4.29
CA ALA A 123 -4.41 4.32 -4.00
C ALA A 123 -3.21 4.86 -4.79
N VAL A 124 -3.17 6.19 -4.87
CA VAL A 124 -2.02 6.97 -5.30
C VAL A 124 -1.65 7.94 -4.18
N VAL A 125 -0.36 8.23 -4.06
CA VAL A 125 0.17 9.20 -3.11
C VAL A 125 0.94 10.29 -3.85
N ARG A 126 0.95 11.49 -3.30
CA ARG A 126 1.84 12.58 -3.72
C ARG A 126 2.38 13.32 -2.51
N TYR A 127 3.44 14.08 -2.71
CA TYR A 127 3.95 14.98 -1.68
C TYR A 127 3.03 16.20 -1.56
N GLY A 128 2.83 16.68 -0.33
CA GLY A 128 1.96 17.83 -0.10
C GLY A 128 2.41 19.04 -0.90
N GLY A 129 1.49 19.63 -1.67
CA GLY A 129 1.77 20.78 -2.54
C GLY A 129 2.37 20.44 -3.91
N THR A 130 2.57 19.16 -4.25
CA THR A 130 2.99 18.74 -5.59
C THR A 130 1.81 18.29 -6.44
N THR A 131 2.02 18.19 -7.76
CA THR A 131 1.02 17.68 -8.72
C THR A 131 1.28 16.26 -9.17
N GLU A 132 2.54 15.81 -9.08
CA GLU A 132 2.97 14.51 -9.56
C GLU A 132 2.51 13.41 -8.60
N GLU A 133 1.81 12.43 -9.15
CA GLU A 133 1.28 11.29 -8.40
C GLU A 133 2.22 10.09 -8.49
N SER A 134 2.11 9.20 -7.50
CA SER A 134 2.75 7.90 -7.57
C SER A 134 2.05 7.02 -8.59
N ILE A 135 2.74 5.96 -9.01
CA ILE A 135 2.05 4.79 -9.58
C ILE A 135 1.04 4.21 -8.57
N LEU A 136 0.03 3.49 -9.08
CA LEU A 136 -0.98 2.82 -8.27
C LEU A 136 -0.38 1.71 -7.42
N PHE A 137 -0.80 1.60 -6.16
CA PHE A 137 -0.49 0.49 -5.26
C PHE A 137 -1.75 -0.03 -4.56
N PRO A 138 -1.79 -1.32 -4.17
CA PRO A 138 -2.97 -1.88 -3.54
C PRO A 138 -3.03 -1.54 -2.04
N ILE A 139 -4.23 -1.46 -1.46
CA ILE A 139 -4.43 -1.17 -0.02
C ILE A 139 -5.20 -2.27 0.74
N THR A 140 -5.60 -3.32 0.03
CA THR A 140 -6.43 -4.44 0.55
C THR A 140 -5.69 -5.77 0.62
N GLU A 141 -4.42 -5.79 0.26
CA GLU A 141 -3.56 -6.99 0.26
C GLU A 141 -2.17 -6.61 0.77
N SER A 142 -1.43 -7.60 1.29
CA SER A 142 -0.06 -7.36 1.74
C SER A 142 0.79 -6.92 0.57
N PHE A 143 1.46 -5.79 0.73
CA PHE A 143 2.27 -5.18 -0.32
C PHE A 143 3.49 -4.49 0.30
N GLU A 144 4.61 -4.60 -0.39
CA GLU A 144 5.83 -3.88 -0.06
C GLU A 144 6.53 -3.53 -1.36
N GLY A 145 6.81 -2.24 -1.54
CA GLY A 145 7.52 -1.79 -2.73
C GLY A 145 7.60 -0.28 -2.89
N PHE A 146 8.57 0.10 -3.71
CA PHE A 146 8.78 1.47 -4.12
C PHE A 146 7.74 1.90 -5.18
N CYS A 147 7.02 2.98 -4.90
CA CYS A 147 6.06 3.60 -5.80
C CYS A 147 6.64 4.90 -6.36
N GLN A 148 7.06 4.86 -7.63
CA GLN A 148 7.72 6.00 -8.28
C GLN A 148 6.79 7.21 -8.42
N ILE A 149 7.34 8.40 -8.18
CA ILE A 149 6.74 9.71 -8.49
C ILE A 149 7.73 10.46 -9.38
N ASN A 150 7.25 11.10 -10.45
CA ASN A 150 8.12 11.80 -11.40
C ASN A 150 8.45 13.23 -10.95
N ASN A 151 9.04 13.38 -9.75
CA ASN A 151 9.51 14.65 -9.20
C ASN A 151 10.82 14.46 -8.39
N ASP A 152 11.30 15.53 -7.74
CA ASP A 152 12.57 15.55 -7.00
C ASP A 152 12.62 14.57 -5.81
N TYR A 153 11.47 14.11 -5.32
CA TYR A 153 11.39 13.12 -4.24
C TYR A 153 11.48 11.68 -4.74
N LEU A 154 11.44 11.47 -6.07
CA LEU A 154 11.58 10.21 -6.80
C LEU A 154 10.48 9.16 -6.54
N GLY A 155 9.81 9.19 -5.39
CA GLY A 155 8.73 8.28 -5.03
C GLY A 155 8.48 8.18 -3.54
N VAL A 156 7.68 7.18 -3.17
CA VAL A 156 7.34 6.82 -1.78
C VAL A 156 7.51 5.31 -1.66
N TYR A 157 8.13 4.84 -0.58
CA TYR A 157 8.15 3.43 -0.25
C TYR A 157 6.88 3.09 0.52
N VAL A 158 6.13 2.10 0.04
CA VAL A 158 4.81 1.77 0.57
C VAL A 158 4.83 0.36 1.12
N ILE A 159 4.39 0.23 2.37
CA ILE A 159 4.20 -1.06 3.04
C ILE A 159 2.75 -1.15 3.47
N VAL A 160 2.04 -2.16 2.97
CA VAL A 160 0.66 -2.48 3.36
C VAL A 160 0.68 -3.79 4.13
N THR A 161 0.32 -3.71 5.40
CA THR A 161 0.19 -4.88 6.29
C THR A 161 -1.27 -5.12 6.58
N VAL A 162 -1.80 -6.24 6.08
CA VAL A 162 -3.19 -6.66 6.32
C VAL A 162 -3.21 -7.73 7.41
N CYS A 163 -3.91 -7.41 8.49
CA CYS A 163 -4.18 -8.28 9.63
C CYS A 163 -5.69 -8.53 9.74
N GLU A 164 -6.08 -9.46 10.60
CA GLU A 164 -7.49 -9.77 10.87
C GLU A 164 -8.29 -8.54 11.33
N SER A 165 -7.66 -7.67 12.12
CA SER A 165 -8.29 -6.51 12.75
C SER A 165 -7.74 -5.17 12.26
N SER A 166 -6.94 -5.10 11.20
CA SER A 166 -6.49 -3.82 10.63
C SER A 166 -5.83 -3.98 9.27
N SER A 167 -5.86 -2.94 8.44
CA SER A 167 -4.96 -2.75 7.31
C SER A 167 -4.16 -1.47 7.54
N ILE A 168 -2.84 -1.61 7.70
CA ILE A 168 -1.95 -0.48 7.94
C ILE A 168 -1.21 -0.18 6.63
N ILE A 169 -1.37 1.03 6.11
CA ILE A 169 -0.70 1.55 4.93
C ILE A 169 0.36 2.54 5.42
N LYS A 170 1.60 2.09 5.41
CA LYS A 170 2.76 2.85 5.83
C LYS A 170 3.44 3.49 4.62
N LEU A 171 3.73 4.78 4.75
CA LEU A 171 4.33 5.60 3.70
C LEU A 171 5.66 6.17 4.19
N GLU A 172 6.74 5.87 3.49
CA GLU A 172 8.10 6.30 3.81
C GLU A 172 8.69 7.11 2.65
N SER A 173 9.56 8.08 2.97
CA SER A 173 10.29 8.82 1.93
C SER A 173 11.24 7.88 1.20
N PHE A 174 11.52 8.18 -0.07
CA PHE A 174 12.61 7.50 -0.77
C PHE A 174 13.96 7.75 -0.08
N GLU A 175 14.74 6.69 0.10
CA GLU A 175 16.15 6.75 0.45
C GLU A 175 16.99 6.04 -0.62
N PRO A 176 18.22 6.53 -0.91
CA PRO A 176 19.15 5.82 -1.79
C PRO A 176 19.37 4.38 -1.32
N GLY A 177 18.97 3.42 -2.16
CA GLY A 177 18.96 1.99 -1.83
C GLY A 177 17.58 1.34 -1.87
N MET A 178 16.49 2.12 -1.85
CA MET A 178 15.13 1.61 -2.00
C MET A 178 14.73 1.31 -3.45
N ALA A 179 15.53 1.74 -4.42
CA ALA A 179 15.31 1.40 -5.83
C ALA A 179 15.47 -0.12 -6.02
N PRO A 180 14.53 -0.82 -6.69
CA PRO A 180 14.58 -2.27 -6.86
C PRO A 180 15.89 -2.81 -7.45
N ALA A 181 16.47 -2.09 -8.42
CA ALA A 181 17.73 -2.48 -9.03
C ALA A 181 18.48 -1.27 -9.60
N ILE A 182 19.77 -1.44 -9.83
CA ILE A 182 20.59 -0.55 -10.66
C ILE A 182 20.96 -1.33 -11.92
N ILE A 183 20.60 -0.80 -13.08
CA ILE A 183 20.99 -1.37 -14.36
C ILE A 183 22.29 -0.70 -14.79
N MET A 184 23.32 -1.49 -15.04
CA MET A 184 24.64 -1.04 -15.46
C MET A 184 24.97 -1.63 -16.83
N ASN A 185 25.15 -0.79 -17.83
CA ASN A 185 25.57 -1.21 -19.16
C ASN A 185 27.08 -1.05 -19.32
N ALA A 186 27.84 -2.06 -18.92
CA ALA A 186 29.30 -2.10 -19.12
C ALA A 186 29.70 -2.60 -20.52
N THR A 187 28.90 -2.31 -21.56
CA THR A 187 29.15 -2.76 -22.93
C THR A 187 29.31 -1.59 -23.89
N LYS A 188 29.70 -1.87 -25.14
CA LYS A 188 29.84 -0.88 -26.22
C LYS A 188 28.54 -0.61 -26.99
N LYS A 189 27.45 -1.33 -26.69
CA LYS A 189 26.16 -1.21 -27.38
C LYS A 189 25.11 -0.66 -26.42
N SER A 190 24.09 0.01 -26.93
CA SER A 190 22.95 0.43 -26.11
C SER A 190 22.06 -0.75 -25.74
N VAL A 191 21.49 -0.72 -24.54
CA VAL A 191 20.57 -1.75 -24.03
C VAL A 191 19.20 -1.12 -23.81
N GLU A 192 18.16 -1.67 -24.43
CA GLU A 192 16.78 -1.30 -24.17
C GLU A 192 16.25 -2.12 -23.00
N PHE A 193 15.55 -1.52 -22.04
CA PHE A 193 15.02 -2.22 -20.87
C PHE A 193 13.72 -1.60 -20.36
N GLY A 194 12.95 -2.37 -19.61
CA GLY A 194 11.75 -1.91 -18.93
C GLY A 194 11.00 -3.06 -18.25
N GLN A 195 9.92 -2.75 -17.55
CA GLN A 195 9.04 -3.80 -17.08
C GLN A 195 8.36 -4.48 -18.28
N LYS A 196 8.29 -5.81 -18.26
CA LYS A 196 7.65 -6.59 -19.32
C LYS A 196 6.18 -6.17 -19.49
N GLY A 197 5.81 -5.83 -20.72
CA GLY A 197 4.48 -5.31 -21.05
C GLY A 197 4.26 -3.82 -20.71
N ALA A 198 5.28 -3.11 -20.26
CA ALA A 198 5.22 -1.65 -20.13
C ALA A 198 5.04 -0.99 -21.51
N ARG A 199 4.31 0.14 -21.53
CA ARG A 199 4.07 0.91 -22.77
C ARG A 199 5.33 1.57 -23.32
N SER A 200 6.25 1.94 -22.44
CA SER A 200 7.51 2.57 -22.78
C SER A 200 8.67 1.80 -22.18
N LYS A 201 9.74 1.66 -22.97
CA LYS A 201 11.03 1.13 -22.53
C LYS A 201 12.06 2.26 -22.54
N LYS A 202 13.06 2.14 -21.68
CA LYS A 202 14.20 3.06 -21.61
C LYS A 202 15.35 2.46 -22.40
N THR A 203 16.25 3.32 -22.90
CA THR A 203 17.49 2.89 -23.54
C THR A 203 18.65 3.41 -22.69
N LEU A 204 19.57 2.53 -22.31
CA LEU A 204 20.80 2.85 -21.60
C LEU A 204 21.97 2.82 -22.58
N GLY A 205 22.73 3.90 -22.66
CA GLY A 205 23.89 4.01 -23.52
C GLY A 205 25.08 3.18 -23.04
N PRO A 206 26.13 3.03 -23.88
CA PRO A 206 27.37 2.37 -23.50
C PRO A 206 28.01 3.01 -22.26
N TRP A 207 28.43 2.18 -21.31
CA TRP A 207 29.10 2.57 -20.07
C TRP A 207 28.27 3.46 -19.12
N GLU A 208 26.95 3.44 -19.28
CA GLU A 208 26.03 4.17 -18.41
C GLU A 208 25.41 3.24 -17.35
N SER A 209 24.88 3.86 -16.29
CA SER A 209 24.06 3.17 -15.29
C SER A 209 22.88 4.03 -14.86
N CYS A 210 21.79 3.38 -14.44
CA CYS A 210 20.64 4.07 -13.89
C CYS A 210 19.86 3.19 -12.91
N ALA A 211 19.15 3.83 -11.97
CA ALA A 211 18.18 3.14 -11.14
C ALA A 211 16.99 2.65 -11.97
N PHE A 212 16.53 1.43 -11.68
CA PHE A 212 15.34 0.82 -12.25
C PHE A 212 14.25 0.69 -11.20
N THR A 213 13.04 1.08 -11.59
CA THR A 213 11.82 1.02 -10.79
C THR A 213 10.71 0.40 -11.63
N TRP A 214 9.79 -0.30 -10.96
CA TRP A 214 8.61 -0.84 -11.63
C TRP A 214 7.69 0.29 -12.07
N THR A 215 7.23 0.24 -13.31
CA THR A 215 6.27 1.21 -13.85
C THR A 215 4.82 0.91 -13.44
N ASP A 216 4.57 -0.34 -13.04
CA ASP A 216 3.28 -0.84 -12.58
C ASP A 216 3.53 -1.93 -11.52
N VAL A 217 3.31 -1.59 -10.24
CA VAL A 217 3.53 -2.51 -9.12
C VAL A 217 2.34 -3.45 -8.86
N ILE A 218 1.21 -3.25 -9.54
CA ILE A 218 0.01 -4.10 -9.42
C ILE A 218 0.00 -5.24 -10.44
N ARG A 219 0.92 -5.21 -11.42
CA ARG A 219 1.20 -6.27 -12.39
C ARG A 219 2.45 -7.07 -12.03
N ASN A 220 2.71 -8.10 -12.84
CA ASN A 220 3.92 -8.91 -12.73
C ASN A 220 5.18 -8.04 -12.86
N ARG A 221 6.07 -8.20 -11.89
CA ARG A 221 7.34 -7.51 -11.75
C ARG A 221 8.44 -8.33 -12.44
N THR A 222 8.52 -8.19 -13.76
CA THR A 222 9.56 -8.85 -14.58
C THR A 222 10.27 -7.78 -15.40
N LEU A 223 11.58 -7.63 -15.19
CA LEU A 223 12.44 -6.81 -16.02
C LEU A 223 12.59 -7.52 -17.37
N GLU A 224 12.40 -6.81 -18.46
CA GLU A 224 12.72 -7.27 -19.80
C GLU A 224 13.75 -6.32 -20.40
N TRP A 225 14.82 -6.87 -20.94
CA TRP A 225 15.85 -6.10 -21.61
C TRP A 225 16.27 -6.73 -22.93
N LYS A 226 16.77 -5.90 -23.83
CA LYS A 226 17.15 -6.23 -25.20
C LYS A 226 18.49 -5.60 -25.55
N SER A 227 19.37 -6.40 -26.13
CA SER A 227 20.68 -5.98 -26.62
C SER A 227 20.95 -6.67 -27.96
N GLY A 228 20.83 -5.90 -29.05
CA GLY A 228 20.80 -6.45 -30.40
C GLY A 228 19.61 -7.39 -30.62
N ASP A 229 19.88 -8.63 -31.03
CA ASP A 229 18.87 -9.67 -31.28
C ASP A 229 18.45 -10.43 -30.00
N ALA A 230 19.22 -10.30 -28.92
CA ALA A 230 18.93 -10.98 -27.66
C ALA A 230 17.87 -10.23 -26.86
N ILE A 231 16.86 -10.95 -26.40
CA ILE A 231 15.84 -10.49 -25.46
C ILE A 231 15.88 -11.43 -24.27
N HIS A 232 15.93 -10.86 -23.07
CA HIS A 232 15.97 -11.60 -21.83
C HIS A 232 14.97 -11.03 -20.83
N SER A 233 14.58 -11.83 -19.83
CA SER A 233 13.63 -11.43 -18.81
C SER A 233 14.00 -12.02 -17.45
N ASP A 234 13.93 -11.21 -16.40
CA ASP A 234 14.31 -11.59 -15.04
C ASP A 234 13.31 -11.00 -14.02
N ASP A 235 12.99 -11.73 -12.94
CA ASP A 235 12.05 -11.28 -11.90
C ASP A 235 12.71 -10.49 -10.75
N LEU A 236 14.04 -10.38 -10.77
CA LEU A 236 14.90 -9.72 -9.79
C LEU A 236 14.76 -10.29 -8.37
N ILE A 237 14.37 -11.57 -8.24
CA ILE A 237 14.21 -12.24 -6.94
C ILE A 237 15.50 -12.94 -6.51
N ARG A 238 16.32 -13.37 -7.47
CA ARG A 238 17.52 -14.17 -7.22
C ARG A 238 18.69 -13.65 -8.04
N ASN A 239 19.89 -13.91 -7.54
CA ASN A 239 21.09 -13.68 -8.32
C ASN A 239 21.16 -14.71 -9.44
N ALA A 240 21.35 -14.24 -10.66
CA ALA A 240 21.63 -15.05 -11.83
C ALA A 240 22.86 -14.48 -12.55
N PHE A 241 23.58 -15.36 -13.25
CA PHE A 241 24.66 -14.99 -14.14
C PHE A 241 24.49 -15.78 -15.43
N GLU A 242 24.39 -15.07 -16.54
CA GLU A 242 24.14 -15.66 -17.86
C GLU A 242 24.97 -14.97 -18.94
N ASP A 243 25.41 -15.76 -19.92
CA ASP A 243 26.05 -15.26 -21.13
C ASP A 243 25.04 -15.19 -22.28
N TYR A 244 25.11 -14.13 -23.08
CA TYR A 244 24.24 -13.96 -24.25
C TYR A 244 25.01 -13.44 -25.46
N LYS A 245 24.50 -13.76 -26.66
CA LYS A 245 25.05 -13.27 -27.93
C LYS A 245 24.19 -12.15 -28.50
N THR A 246 24.79 -10.99 -28.77
CA THR A 246 24.07 -9.79 -29.23
C THR A 246 23.58 -9.86 -30.68
N SER A 247 24.09 -10.78 -31.51
CA SER A 247 23.66 -10.95 -32.91
C SER A 247 23.91 -12.37 -33.40
N ARG A 248 23.04 -12.89 -34.29
CA ARG A 248 23.22 -14.21 -34.92
C ARG A 248 24.42 -14.29 -35.90
N SER A 249 25.01 -13.15 -36.27
CA SER A 249 26.02 -13.02 -37.33
C SER A 249 27.47 -12.83 -36.89
N GLU A 250 27.81 -12.96 -35.60
CA GLU A 250 29.21 -13.13 -35.19
C GLU A 250 29.63 -14.61 -35.36
N SER A 251 29.46 -15.13 -36.57
CA SER A 251 30.11 -16.35 -37.03
C SER A 251 31.49 -15.96 -37.58
N ASN A 252 32.55 -16.37 -36.87
CA ASN A 252 33.96 -16.41 -37.27
C ASN A 252 34.34 -15.70 -38.60
N PRO A 253 35.08 -14.59 -38.56
CA PRO A 253 35.92 -14.18 -39.67
C PRO A 253 37.29 -14.87 -39.53
N PHE A 254 37.35 -16.20 -39.60
CA PHE A 254 38.61 -16.92 -39.80
C PHE A 254 38.39 -18.18 -40.65
N THR A 255 38.02 -17.96 -41.90
CA THR A 255 38.51 -18.80 -43.01
C THR A 255 39.58 -17.97 -43.73
N GLY A 256 40.84 -18.41 -43.65
CA GLY A 256 41.92 -17.77 -44.41
C GLY A 256 43.30 -17.92 -43.77
N ASN A 257 43.87 -19.12 -43.85
CA ASN A 257 45.17 -19.38 -44.48
C ASN A 257 45.41 -20.89 -44.56
#